data_AF-A0A5J4U9R6-F1
#
_entry.id   AF-A0A5J4U9R6-F1
#
_cell.length_a   1.000
_cell.length_b   1.000
_cell.length_c   1.000
_cell.angle_alpha   90.00
_cell.angle_beta   90.00
_cell.angle_gamma   90.00
#
_symmetry.space_group_name_H-M   'P 1'
#
loop_
_entity.id
_entity.type
_entity.pdbx_description
1 polymer ?
#
loop_
_entity_poly.entity_id
_entity_poly.type
_entity_poly.pdbx_seq_one_letter_code
_entity_poly.pdbx_strand_id
1 'polypeptide(L)'
;MEESTIRPDKTEQFGTTTGSDVATIITHIIQDLESENINLHVPALRELLNIIVDYCNSKDLTLKYKLMPLLNKFAGKIEKNEEFVLSTTIQHVIGVRNGSDDKTILAGAATDSIIQTIFSSDEQISKAGSKALAELLEENTEIRKSLLTTGFIQIVQHMLPNETLTHSIQPSSSLLSQQKETNVPNHVRNNLLDLLLKLAGSAEDLQPLSILIPKLERIKTDEEPELKNKAKRILALIASEGISSFSDTKEKDEKIHQLEEENKRKDQELIRKDEENSKMKEELNQKDEENKKLKDENQEENMKYSHSNIRTSRCSKLFSFIGTNC
;
A
#
# COMPACT_ATOMS: atom_id res chain seq x y z
N MET A 1 24.33 -32.32 34.39
CA MET A 1 23.94 -30.95 34.77
C MET A 1 24.77 -30.03 33.91
N GLU A 2 24.22 -29.61 32.78
CA GLU A 2 24.84 -28.61 31.92
C GLU A 2 24.10 -27.29 32.19
N GLU A 3 24.80 -26.35 32.82
CA GLU A 3 24.32 -24.99 33.01
C GLU A 3 24.28 -24.29 31.65
N SER A 4 23.07 -23.93 31.22
CA SER A 4 22.86 -23.10 30.04
C SER A 4 23.01 -21.63 30.45
N THR A 5 24.12 -21.01 30.07
CA THR A 5 24.36 -19.58 30.23
C THR A 5 23.46 -18.81 29.27
N ILE A 6 22.31 -18.36 29.77
CA ILE A 6 21.41 -17.43 29.08
C ILE A 6 22.11 -16.07 29.03
N ARG A 7 22.49 -15.62 27.82
CA ARG A 7 22.86 -14.23 27.57
C ARG A 7 21.58 -13.39 27.55
N PRO A 8 21.43 -12.36 28.40
CA PRO A 8 20.33 -11.43 28.26
C PRO A 8 20.55 -10.53 27.04
N ASP A 9 19.52 -10.42 26.23
CA ASP A 9 19.43 -9.55 25.08
C ASP A 9 19.46 -8.07 25.53
N LYS A 10 20.28 -7.24 24.89
CA LYS A 10 20.52 -5.84 25.29
C LYS A 10 19.36 -4.91 24.94
N THR A 11 18.31 -5.43 24.31
CA THR A 11 17.23 -4.64 23.70
C THR A 11 16.10 -4.28 24.69
N GLU A 12 16.06 -4.87 25.89
CA GLU A 12 14.99 -4.60 26.87
C GLU A 12 15.28 -3.43 27.85
N GLN A 13 16.43 -2.75 27.73
CA GLN A 13 16.95 -1.91 28.82
C GLN A 13 16.16 -0.61 29.10
N PHE A 14 15.29 -0.16 28.18
CA PHE A 14 14.49 1.06 28.35
C PHE A 14 13.07 0.84 28.89
N GLY A 15 12.66 -0.41 29.11
CA GLY A 15 11.35 -0.72 29.73
C GLY A 15 11.27 -0.41 31.24
N THR A 16 12.42 -0.22 31.90
CA THR A 16 12.53 -0.14 33.37
C THR A 16 13.40 1.00 33.90
N THR A 17 13.94 1.86 33.03
CA THR A 17 14.83 2.97 33.42
C THR A 17 14.05 4.03 34.20
N THR A 18 14.46 4.32 35.44
CA THR A 18 13.76 5.34 36.24
C THR A 18 14.08 6.74 35.72
N GLY A 19 13.21 7.73 36.00
CA GLY A 19 13.47 9.12 35.59
C GLY A 19 14.76 9.72 36.15
N SER A 20 15.27 9.18 37.28
CA SER A 20 16.57 9.55 37.86
C SER A 20 17.75 9.01 37.04
N ASP A 21 17.61 7.80 36.50
CA ASP A 21 18.64 7.16 35.67
C ASP A 21 18.76 7.91 34.33
N VAL A 22 17.63 8.27 33.71
CA VAL A 22 17.62 9.05 32.46
C VAL A 22 18.26 10.43 32.63
N ALA A 23 18.01 11.11 33.76
CA ALA A 23 18.64 12.40 34.05
C ALA A 23 20.17 12.28 34.21
N THR A 24 20.64 11.18 34.78
CA THR A 24 22.06 10.89 34.93
C THR A 24 22.69 10.61 33.57
N ILE A 25 22.04 9.80 32.73
CA ILE A 25 22.49 9.49 31.36
C ILE A 25 22.61 10.78 30.53
N ILE A 26 21.58 11.64 30.54
CA ILE A 26 21.61 12.90 29.79
C ILE A 26 22.76 13.80 30.25
N THR A 27 23.09 13.81 31.54
CA THR A 27 24.20 14.63 32.04
C THR A 27 25.54 14.13 31.48
N HIS A 28 25.74 12.81 31.35
CA HIS A 28 26.93 12.25 30.71
C HIS A 28 26.95 12.52 29.19
N ILE A 29 25.82 12.36 28.52
CA ILE A 29 25.67 12.71 27.10
C ILE A 29 26.08 14.17 26.86
N ILE A 30 25.65 15.11 27.70
CA ILE A 30 26.03 16.52 27.57
C ILE A 30 27.53 16.70 27.74
N GLN A 31 28.14 16.05 28.73
CA GLN A 31 29.59 16.08 28.92
C GLN A 31 30.34 15.57 27.68
N ASP A 32 29.85 14.48 27.08
CA ASP A 32 30.43 13.92 25.87
C ASP A 32 30.29 14.87 24.67
N LEU A 33 29.16 15.57 24.53
CA LEU A 33 28.91 16.56 23.46
C LEU A 33 29.68 17.88 23.64
N GLU A 34 30.04 18.21 24.88
CA GLU A 34 30.86 19.37 25.23
C GLU A 34 32.36 19.08 25.14
N SER A 35 32.74 17.80 25.18
CA SER A 35 34.12 17.32 25.08
C SER A 35 34.82 17.78 23.78
N GLU A 36 36.15 17.82 23.82
CA GLU A 36 36.97 18.02 22.61
C GLU A 36 37.13 16.71 21.81
N ASN A 37 36.78 15.57 22.40
CA ASN A 37 36.88 14.26 21.73
C ASN A 37 35.70 14.02 20.78
N ILE A 38 35.91 14.36 19.50
CA ILE A 38 34.92 14.22 18.43
C ILE A 38 34.34 12.81 18.27
N ASN A 39 35.05 11.78 18.71
CA ASN A 39 34.58 10.39 18.59
C ASN A 39 33.43 10.07 19.54
N LEU A 40 33.21 10.90 20.57
CA LEU A 40 32.11 10.73 21.52
C LEU A 40 30.81 11.36 21.04
N HIS A 41 30.89 12.33 20.12
CA HIS A 41 29.73 13.13 19.73
C HIS A 41 28.65 12.32 19.01
N VAL A 42 29.01 11.52 18.01
CA VAL A 42 28.04 10.74 17.23
C VAL A 42 27.31 9.70 18.12
N PRO A 43 28.00 8.87 18.92
CA PRO A 43 27.33 7.99 19.89
C PRO A 43 26.41 8.75 20.85
N ALA A 44 26.87 9.88 21.41
CA ALA A 44 26.08 10.66 22.36
C ALA A 44 24.83 11.29 21.72
N LEU A 45 24.93 11.82 20.49
CA LEU A 45 23.77 12.33 19.75
C LEU A 45 22.76 11.22 19.42
N ARG A 46 23.25 10.03 19.06
CA ARG A 46 22.39 8.89 18.73
C ARG A 46 21.63 8.39 19.96
N GLU A 47 22.32 8.25 21.09
CA GLU A 47 21.70 7.90 22.38
C GLU A 47 20.69 8.97 22.81
N LEU A 48 21.01 10.25 22.63
CA LEU A 48 20.09 11.35 22.92
C LEU A 48 18.82 11.26 22.07
N LEU A 49 18.94 10.95 20.77
CA LEU A 49 17.79 10.77 19.89
C LEU A 49 16.90 9.61 20.37
N ASN A 50 17.50 8.47 20.75
CA ASN A 50 16.78 7.33 21.30
C ASN A 50 15.98 7.73 22.55
N ILE A 51 16.61 8.44 23.49
CA ILE A 51 15.94 8.94 24.70
C ILE A 51 14.77 9.87 24.35
N ILE A 52 14.95 10.79 23.41
CA ILE A 52 13.90 11.75 23.04
C ILE A 52 12.71 11.06 22.36
N VAL A 53 12.95 10.03 21.55
CA VAL A 53 11.89 9.23 20.94
C VAL A 53 11.17 8.39 22.02
N ASP A 54 11.92 7.67 22.85
CA ASP A 54 11.38 6.62 23.71
C ASP A 54 10.91 7.06 25.10
N TYR A 55 11.40 8.18 25.63
CA TYR A 55 11.05 8.64 26.97
C TYR A 55 10.03 9.79 26.94
N CYS A 56 8.84 9.55 27.49
CA CYS A 56 7.72 10.50 27.45
C CYS A 56 8.01 11.84 28.14
N ASN A 57 8.82 11.87 29.21
CA ASN A 57 9.17 13.13 29.88
C ASN A 57 10.44 13.79 29.32
N SER A 58 10.88 13.42 28.12
CA SER A 58 12.04 14.04 27.46
C SER A 58 11.83 15.52 27.10
N LYS A 59 10.57 15.99 27.07
CA LYS A 59 10.23 17.41 26.93
C LYS A 59 10.78 18.26 28.07
N ASP A 60 10.56 17.84 29.31
CA ASP A 60 11.06 18.54 30.50
C ASP A 60 12.59 18.53 30.55
N LEU A 61 13.20 17.43 30.12
CA LEU A 61 14.65 17.28 30.04
C LEU A 61 15.25 18.22 29.00
N THR A 62 14.60 18.36 27.84
CA THR A 62 15.04 19.28 26.79
C THR A 62 15.13 20.73 27.28
N LEU A 63 14.13 21.17 28.04
CA LEU A 63 14.10 22.51 28.65
C LEU A 63 15.10 22.64 29.80
N LYS A 64 15.12 21.67 30.72
CA LYS A 64 15.98 21.65 31.90
C LYS A 64 17.45 21.77 31.53
N TYR A 65 17.88 21.00 30.53
CA TYR A 65 19.27 20.94 30.10
C TYR A 65 19.60 21.87 28.93
N LYS A 66 18.64 22.69 28.46
CA LYS A 66 18.82 23.63 27.35
C LYS A 66 19.48 22.97 26.13
N LEU A 67 18.95 21.83 25.69
CA LEU A 67 19.56 21.03 24.62
C LEU A 67 19.62 21.78 23.28
N MET A 68 18.71 22.72 23.03
CA MET A 68 18.64 23.44 21.75
C MET A 68 19.92 24.23 21.43
N PRO A 69 20.45 25.10 22.32
CA PRO A 69 21.80 25.68 22.15
C PRO A 69 22.92 24.68 21.87
N LEU A 70 22.92 23.53 22.54
CA LEU A 70 23.95 22.51 22.38
C LEU A 70 23.87 21.87 20.97
N LEU A 71 22.66 21.54 20.51
CA LEU A 71 22.43 20.98 19.19
C LEU A 71 22.77 21.97 18.07
N ASN A 72 22.55 23.27 18.28
CA ASN A 72 22.90 24.33 17.32
C ASN A 72 24.40 24.40 17.01
N LYS A 73 25.28 23.99 17.94
CA LYS A 73 26.73 23.88 17.71
C LYS A 73 27.06 22.95 16.54
N PHE A 74 26.28 21.88 16.38
CA PHE A 74 26.48 20.87 15.34
C PHE A 74 25.70 21.21 14.06
N ALA A 75 24.46 21.67 14.19
CA ALA A 75 23.64 22.08 13.04
C ALA A 75 24.21 23.31 12.31
N GLY A 76 24.96 24.16 13.00
CA GLY A 76 25.61 25.35 12.44
C GLY A 76 26.97 25.07 11.78
N LYS A 77 27.49 23.84 11.80
CA LYS A 77 28.75 23.50 11.14
C LYS A 77 28.61 23.59 9.62
N ILE A 78 29.65 24.11 8.96
CA ILE A 78 29.72 24.17 7.48
C ILE A 78 29.78 22.76 6.90
N GLU A 79 30.54 21.87 7.55
CA GLU A 79 30.64 20.47 7.19
C GLU A 79 29.42 19.70 7.73
N LYS A 80 28.63 19.15 6.80
CA LYS A 80 27.39 18.43 7.09
C LYS A 80 27.66 16.93 7.22
N ASN A 81 28.33 16.57 8.30
CA ASN A 81 28.65 15.19 8.69
C ASN A 81 27.50 14.54 9.50
N GLU A 82 27.73 13.35 10.08
CA GLU A 82 26.72 12.65 10.89
C GLU A 82 26.24 13.45 12.12
N GLU A 83 27.10 14.26 12.74
CA GLU A 83 26.71 15.12 13.86
C GLU A 83 25.67 16.16 13.41
N PHE A 84 25.83 16.73 12.20
CA PHE A 84 24.86 17.62 11.59
C PHE A 84 23.51 16.91 11.37
N VAL A 85 23.53 15.69 10.81
CA VAL A 85 22.32 14.90 10.56
C VAL A 85 21.56 14.61 11.85
N LEU A 86 22.27 14.07 12.85
CA LEU A 86 21.66 13.68 14.12
C LEU A 86 21.17 14.91 14.88
N SER A 87 21.96 15.98 14.96
CA SER A 87 21.57 17.19 15.68
C SER A 87 20.34 17.88 15.07
N THR A 88 20.27 18.01 13.75
CA THR A 88 19.09 18.59 13.07
C THR A 88 17.86 17.71 13.22
N THR A 89 18.03 16.39 13.17
CA THR A 89 16.96 15.42 13.42
C THR A 89 16.43 15.52 14.84
N ILE A 90 17.30 15.60 15.84
CA ILE A 90 16.90 15.77 17.25
C ILE A 90 16.12 17.09 17.43
N GLN A 91 16.57 18.19 16.82
CA GLN A 91 15.85 19.46 16.86
C GLN A 91 14.44 19.34 16.25
N HIS A 92 14.31 18.64 15.12
CA HIS A 92 13.03 18.38 14.49
C HIS A 92 12.09 17.57 15.39
N VAL A 93 12.58 16.48 15.98
CA VAL A 93 11.81 15.61 16.89
C VAL A 93 11.41 16.37 18.16
N ILE A 94 12.28 17.21 18.74
CA ILE A 94 11.91 18.11 19.85
C ILE A 94 10.75 19.03 19.45
N GLY A 95 10.81 19.58 18.23
CA GLY A 95 9.73 20.41 17.67
C GLY A 95 8.39 19.68 17.65
N VAL A 96 8.37 18.44 17.13
CA VAL A 96 7.17 17.59 17.07
C VAL A 96 6.70 17.17 18.46
N ARG A 97 7.63 16.87 19.38
CA ARG A 97 7.33 16.49 20.77
C ARG A 97 6.61 17.57 21.56
N ASN A 98 6.67 18.83 21.12
CA ASN A 98 5.87 19.89 21.74
C ASN A 98 4.36 19.69 21.53
N GLY A 99 3.95 18.95 20.50
CA GLY A 99 2.55 18.65 20.18
C GLY A 99 2.13 17.19 20.35
N SER A 100 3.04 16.24 20.53
CA SER A 100 2.72 14.81 20.69
C SER A 100 3.76 14.06 21.54
N ASP A 101 3.30 13.16 22.42
CA ASP A 101 4.15 12.22 23.16
C ASP A 101 4.12 10.79 22.56
N ASP A 102 3.41 10.60 21.45
CA ASP A 102 3.30 9.33 20.75
C ASP A 102 4.64 8.94 20.11
N LYS A 103 5.21 7.81 20.55
CA LYS A 103 6.51 7.31 20.09
C LYS A 103 6.53 7.04 18.59
N THR A 104 5.43 6.55 18.03
CA THR A 104 5.33 6.24 16.60
C THR A 104 5.36 7.54 15.78
N ILE A 105 4.70 8.60 16.25
CA ILE A 105 4.76 9.92 15.60
C ILE A 105 6.20 10.49 15.67
N LEU A 106 6.86 10.36 16.81
CA LEU A 106 8.23 10.86 17.02
C LEU A 106 9.27 10.08 16.21
N ALA A 107 9.14 8.75 16.17
CA ALA A 107 9.97 7.89 15.34
C ALA A 107 9.75 8.21 13.85
N GLY A 108 8.51 8.47 13.43
CA GLY A 108 8.16 8.97 12.10
C GLY A 108 8.87 10.27 11.75
N ALA A 109 8.80 11.27 12.64
CA ALA A 109 9.50 12.54 12.47
C ALA A 109 11.02 12.37 12.35
N ALA A 110 11.61 11.50 13.17
CA ALA A 110 13.03 11.20 13.11
C ALA A 110 13.42 10.57 11.77
N THR A 111 12.68 9.53 11.33
CA THR A 111 12.94 8.85 10.07
C THR A 111 12.76 9.78 8.88
N ASP A 112 11.71 10.60 8.85
CA ASP A 112 11.43 11.53 7.76
C ASP A 112 12.56 12.57 7.60
N SER A 113 13.04 13.12 8.71
CA SER A 113 14.17 14.07 8.73
C SER A 113 15.45 13.46 8.14
N ILE A 114 15.78 12.23 8.52
CA ILE A 114 17.00 11.57 8.02
C ILE A 114 16.81 11.12 6.56
N ILE A 115 15.62 10.63 6.19
CA ILE A 115 15.28 10.28 4.80
C ILE A 115 15.47 11.49 3.88
N GLN A 116 14.97 12.67 4.26
CA GLN A 116 15.20 13.90 3.49
C GLN A 116 16.69 14.17 3.25
N THR A 117 17.53 13.86 4.25
CA THR A 117 18.98 14.03 4.15
C THR A 117 19.63 13.01 3.22
N ILE A 118 19.17 11.75 3.23
CA ILE A 118 19.59 10.70 2.31
C ILE A 118 19.31 11.08 0.85
N PHE A 119 18.20 11.78 0.59
CA PHE A 119 17.84 12.25 -0.76
C PHE A 119 18.59 13.51 -1.21
N SER A 120 19.58 13.99 -0.43
CA SER A 120 20.45 15.09 -0.85
C SER A 120 21.22 14.77 -2.13
N SER A 121 21.34 15.78 -3.00
CA SER A 121 22.21 15.71 -4.18
C SER A 121 23.69 15.70 -3.82
N ASP A 122 24.04 16.17 -2.63
CA ASP A 122 25.39 16.08 -2.08
C ASP A 122 25.63 14.67 -1.54
N GLU A 123 26.64 14.00 -2.11
CA GLU A 123 26.97 12.61 -1.80
C GLU A 123 27.40 12.42 -0.34
N GLN A 124 28.16 13.37 0.24
CA GLN A 124 28.64 13.27 1.62
C GLN A 124 27.48 13.41 2.60
N ILE A 125 26.57 14.36 2.34
CA ILE A 125 25.36 14.55 3.15
C ILE A 125 24.46 13.32 3.06
N SER A 126 24.24 12.81 1.83
CA SER A 126 23.44 11.61 1.59
C SER A 126 24.02 10.40 2.34
N LYS A 127 25.34 10.22 2.28
CA LYS A 127 26.06 9.15 2.97
C LYS A 127 26.03 9.31 4.49
N ALA A 128 26.18 10.52 5.01
CA ALA A 128 26.04 10.79 6.45
C ALA A 128 24.63 10.46 6.94
N GLY A 129 23.59 10.82 6.17
CA GLY A 129 22.20 10.45 6.45
C GLY A 129 22.01 8.93 6.47
N SER A 130 22.51 8.26 5.44
CA SER A 130 22.43 6.79 5.33
C SER A 130 23.12 6.10 6.50
N LYS A 131 24.34 6.53 6.84
CA LYS A 131 25.10 5.94 7.95
C LYS A 131 24.41 6.17 9.30
N ALA A 132 23.98 7.39 9.59
CA ALA A 132 23.27 7.71 10.82
C ALA A 132 22.00 6.87 11.00
N LEU A 133 21.20 6.71 9.92
CA LEU A 133 20.02 5.87 9.97
C LEU A 133 20.38 4.38 10.14
N ALA A 134 21.39 3.88 9.43
CA ALA A 134 21.79 2.47 9.50
C ALA A 134 22.20 2.05 10.92
N GLU A 135 22.90 2.91 11.66
CA GLU A 135 23.29 2.68 13.06
C GLU A 135 22.06 2.75 13.99
N LEU A 136 21.13 3.69 13.75
CA LEU A 136 19.88 3.77 14.51
C LEU A 136 19.00 2.54 14.36
N LEU A 137 19.02 1.87 13.20
CA LEU A 137 18.26 0.62 12.99
C LEU A 137 18.74 -0.51 13.89
N GLU A 138 20.00 -0.53 14.30
CA GLU A 138 20.50 -1.53 15.24
C GLU A 138 19.96 -1.28 16.66
N GLU A 139 19.82 -0.02 17.04
CA GLU A 139 19.65 0.39 18.43
C GLU A 139 18.19 0.68 18.81
N ASN A 140 17.34 1.12 17.86
CA ASN A 140 16.00 1.60 18.17
C ASN A 140 14.89 0.84 17.44
N THR A 141 14.08 0.12 18.21
CA THR A 141 12.95 -0.68 17.73
C THR A 141 11.82 0.18 17.14
N GLU A 142 11.54 1.36 17.71
CA GLU A 142 10.50 2.27 17.24
C GLU A 142 10.87 2.93 15.91
N ILE A 143 12.16 3.25 15.70
CA ILE A 143 12.67 3.72 14.40
C ILE A 143 12.53 2.63 13.33
N ARG A 144 12.85 1.36 13.65
CA ARG A 144 12.64 0.24 12.72
C ARG A 144 11.17 0.07 12.35
N LYS A 145 10.28 0.04 13.36
CA LYS A 145 8.82 -0.04 13.16
C LYS A 145 8.32 1.12 12.32
N SER A 146 8.81 2.33 12.58
CA SER A 146 8.49 3.52 11.80
C SER A 146 8.83 3.30 10.32
N LEU A 147 10.06 2.90 9.97
CA LEU A 147 10.42 2.68 8.55
C LEU A 147 9.56 1.62 7.85
N LEU A 148 9.09 0.60 8.57
CA LEU A 148 8.28 -0.48 8.00
C LEU A 148 6.80 -0.11 7.83
N THR A 149 6.30 0.76 8.69
CA THR A 149 4.87 1.14 8.73
C THR A 149 4.58 2.49 8.06
N THR A 150 5.61 3.32 7.86
CA THR A 150 5.51 4.64 7.22
C THR A 150 5.82 4.56 5.72
N GLY A 151 5.78 5.74 5.07
CA GLY A 151 5.98 5.90 3.62
C GLY A 151 7.35 5.48 3.07
N PHE A 152 8.31 5.09 3.91
CA PHE A 152 9.68 4.78 3.47
C PHE A 152 9.73 3.66 2.41
N ILE A 153 8.99 2.57 2.61
CA ILE A 153 8.96 1.46 1.66
C ILE A 153 8.41 1.91 0.30
N GLN A 154 7.37 2.75 0.29
CA GLN A 154 6.80 3.32 -0.93
C GLN A 154 7.79 4.29 -1.59
N ILE A 155 8.47 5.12 -0.80
CA ILE A 155 9.53 6.02 -1.30
C ILE A 155 10.61 5.19 -2.02
N VAL A 156 11.13 4.15 -1.38
CA VAL A 156 12.10 3.23 -2.00
C VAL A 156 11.55 2.61 -3.28
N GLN A 157 10.30 2.14 -3.26
CA GLN A 157 9.66 1.51 -4.42
C GLN A 157 9.61 2.46 -5.64
N HIS A 158 9.31 3.74 -5.41
CA HIS A 158 9.24 4.75 -6.46
C HIS A 158 10.62 5.22 -6.92
N MET A 159 11.60 5.27 -6.02
CA MET A 159 12.92 5.86 -6.28
C MET A 159 13.91 4.90 -6.93
N LEU A 160 13.74 3.59 -6.74
CA LEU A 160 14.49 2.59 -7.50
C LEU A 160 14.03 2.64 -8.98
N PRO A 161 14.91 2.44 -9.97
CA PRO A 161 14.53 2.53 -11.38
C PRO A 161 13.61 1.37 -11.80
N ASN A 162 12.61 1.65 -12.63
CA ASN A 162 11.69 0.65 -13.18
C ASN A 162 12.23 -0.06 -14.44
N GLU A 163 13.18 0.55 -15.14
CA GLU A 163 13.60 0.15 -16.48
C GLU A 163 14.99 -0.48 -16.48
N THR A 164 15.08 -1.61 -17.18
CA THR A 164 16.32 -2.14 -17.73
C THR A 164 16.84 -1.13 -18.75
N LEU A 165 18.03 -0.57 -18.51
CA LEU A 165 18.79 0.16 -19.52
C LEU A 165 19.25 -0.82 -20.61
N THR A 166 18.32 -1.30 -21.43
CA THR A 166 18.69 -1.92 -22.70
C THR A 166 19.09 -0.77 -23.62
N HIS A 167 20.39 -0.62 -23.83
CA HIS A 167 20.93 0.17 -24.92
C HIS A 167 20.21 -0.21 -26.23
N SER A 168 19.40 0.71 -26.75
CA SER A 168 18.98 0.68 -28.15
C SER A 168 19.15 2.08 -28.72
N ILE A 169 20.04 2.16 -29.70
CA ILE A 169 20.39 3.35 -30.45
C ILE A 169 19.19 3.72 -31.33
N GLN A 170 18.56 4.88 -31.12
CA GLN A 170 18.19 5.82 -32.19
C GLN A 170 17.56 7.11 -31.65
N PRO A 171 17.89 8.29 -32.21
CA PRO A 171 17.17 9.53 -31.95
C PRO A 171 16.11 9.72 -33.03
N SER A 172 14.84 9.92 -32.65
CA SER A 172 13.86 10.72 -33.41
C SER A 172 12.55 10.94 -32.62
N SER A 173 12.44 12.15 -32.06
CA SER A 173 11.27 13.02 -31.97
C SER A 173 9.86 12.48 -31.66
N SER A 174 9.30 13.12 -30.62
CA SER A 174 7.89 13.48 -30.41
C SER A 174 7.03 12.49 -29.61
N LEU A 175 6.93 12.71 -28.30
CA LEU A 175 5.69 13.07 -27.60
C LEU A 175 5.98 13.23 -26.09
N LEU A 176 5.85 14.46 -25.59
CA LEU A 176 5.84 14.73 -24.15
C LEU A 176 4.63 14.03 -23.51
N SER A 177 4.91 13.09 -22.61
CA SER A 177 4.13 12.93 -21.39
C SER A 177 5.12 12.83 -20.23
N GLN A 178 4.80 13.46 -19.12
CA GLN A 178 5.70 13.79 -18.01
C GLN A 178 6.36 12.57 -17.36
N GLN A 179 7.44 12.07 -17.95
CA GLN A 179 8.52 11.47 -17.21
C GLN A 179 9.63 12.50 -17.15
N LYS A 180 9.57 13.37 -16.13
CA LYS A 180 10.82 13.90 -15.61
C LYS A 180 11.57 12.66 -15.17
N GLU A 181 12.55 12.21 -15.96
CA GLU A 181 13.57 11.28 -15.50
C GLU A 181 14.15 11.91 -14.23
N THR A 182 13.55 11.59 -13.08
CA THR A 182 14.16 11.82 -11.79
C THR A 182 15.26 10.78 -11.75
N ASN A 183 16.38 11.09 -12.40
CA ASN A 183 17.56 10.25 -12.38
C ASN A 183 18.13 10.39 -10.96
N VAL A 184 17.51 9.65 -10.02
CA VAL A 184 17.94 9.58 -8.62
C VAL A 184 19.42 9.23 -8.67
N PRO A 185 20.31 10.02 -8.08
CA PRO A 185 21.74 9.77 -8.17
C PRO A 185 22.08 8.35 -7.70
N ASN A 186 23.07 7.72 -8.35
CA ASN A 186 23.44 6.34 -8.04
C ASN A 186 23.83 6.15 -6.56
N HIS A 187 24.47 7.16 -5.96
CA HIS A 187 24.81 7.13 -4.53
C HIS A 187 23.57 7.03 -3.64
N VAL A 188 22.48 7.72 -3.97
CA VAL A 188 21.21 7.63 -3.24
C VAL A 188 20.61 6.25 -3.38
N ARG A 189 20.60 5.67 -4.61
CA ARG A 189 20.09 4.31 -4.84
C ARG A 189 20.87 3.28 -4.01
N ASN A 190 22.19 3.42 -4.01
CA ASN A 190 23.08 2.53 -3.27
C ASN A 190 22.82 2.62 -1.75
N ASN A 191 22.73 3.86 -1.23
CA ASN A 191 22.40 4.14 0.17
C ASN A 191 21.05 3.55 0.57
N LEU A 192 20.02 3.67 -0.28
CA LEU A 192 18.70 3.08 0.00
C LEU A 192 18.76 1.55 0.06
N LEU A 193 19.49 0.89 -0.85
CA LEU A 193 19.66 -0.57 -0.79
C LEU A 193 20.44 -1.04 0.44
N ASP A 194 21.44 -0.28 0.89
CA ASP A 194 22.16 -0.58 2.14
C ASP A 194 21.23 -0.49 3.35
N LEU A 195 20.39 0.54 3.41
CA LEU A 195 19.40 0.71 4.46
C LEU A 195 18.36 -0.40 4.45
N LEU A 196 17.84 -0.79 3.27
CA LEU A 196 16.93 -1.94 3.16
C LEU A 196 17.59 -3.23 3.63
N LEU A 197 18.84 -3.46 3.26
CA LEU A 197 19.59 -4.64 3.68
C LEU A 197 19.76 -4.65 5.20
N LYS A 198 20.04 -3.49 5.81
CA LYS A 198 20.17 -3.35 7.26
C LYS A 198 18.83 -3.54 7.97
N LEU A 199 17.76 -2.96 7.44
CA LEU A 199 16.40 -3.10 7.95
C LEU A 199 15.95 -4.57 7.88
N ALA A 200 16.13 -5.23 6.73
CA ALA A 200 15.79 -6.64 6.55
C ALA A 200 16.57 -7.58 7.49
N GLY A 201 17.80 -7.21 7.89
CA GLY A 201 18.59 -8.00 8.83
C GLY A 201 18.31 -7.73 10.31
N SER A 202 17.49 -6.74 10.65
CA SER A 202 17.27 -6.31 12.05
C SER A 202 15.79 -6.18 12.45
N ALA A 203 14.88 -6.17 11.49
CA ALA A 203 13.44 -6.10 11.73
C ALA A 203 12.84 -7.47 12.06
N GLU A 204 11.82 -7.45 12.93
CA GLU A 204 11.06 -8.65 13.33
C GLU A 204 10.01 -9.05 12.29
N ASP A 205 9.38 -8.06 11.64
CA ASP A 205 8.38 -8.29 10.59
C ASP A 205 8.87 -7.74 9.26
N LEU A 206 9.13 -8.64 8.32
CA LEU A 206 9.60 -8.29 6.97
C LEU A 206 8.45 -8.24 5.95
N GLN A 207 7.19 -8.55 6.32
CA GLN A 207 6.05 -8.51 5.39
C GLN A 207 5.94 -7.21 4.60
N PRO A 208 6.14 -6.02 5.20
CA PRO A 208 6.09 -4.76 4.46
C PRO A 208 7.09 -4.70 3.30
N LEU A 209 8.21 -5.42 3.36
CA LEU A 209 9.22 -5.44 2.29
C LEU A 209 8.77 -6.24 1.05
N SER A 210 7.72 -7.06 1.15
CA SER A 210 7.22 -7.89 0.05
C SER A 210 6.86 -7.09 -1.21
N ILE A 211 6.38 -5.86 -1.02
CA ILE A 211 6.04 -4.92 -2.12
C ILE A 211 7.26 -4.55 -2.96
N LEU A 212 8.48 -4.67 -2.42
CA LEU A 212 9.72 -4.36 -3.11
C LEU A 212 10.25 -5.55 -3.93
N ILE A 213 9.73 -6.77 -3.73
CA ILE A 213 10.23 -7.98 -4.41
C ILE A 213 10.25 -7.82 -5.94
N PRO A 214 9.18 -7.35 -6.62
CA PRO A 214 9.19 -7.18 -8.06
C PRO A 214 10.28 -6.20 -8.55
N LYS A 215 10.62 -5.20 -7.72
CA LYS A 215 11.65 -4.21 -8.02
C LYS A 215 13.06 -4.79 -7.84
N LEU A 216 13.27 -5.48 -6.73
CA LEU A 216 14.54 -6.13 -6.40
C LEU A 216 14.89 -7.24 -7.41
N GLU A 217 13.88 -7.98 -7.90
CA GLU A 217 14.07 -8.99 -8.96
C GLU A 217 14.55 -8.39 -10.28
N ARG A 218 14.13 -7.15 -10.61
CA ARG A 218 14.66 -6.43 -11.78
C ARG A 218 16.09 -5.96 -11.55
N ILE A 219 16.40 -5.40 -10.37
CA ILE A 219 17.77 -4.97 -10.02
C ILE A 219 18.73 -6.16 -10.01
N LYS A 220 18.26 -7.39 -9.72
CA LYS A 220 19.05 -8.62 -9.84
C LYS A 220 19.60 -8.86 -11.26
N THR A 221 18.92 -8.34 -12.28
CA THR A 221 19.30 -8.45 -13.69
C THR A 221 20.15 -7.29 -14.19
N ASP A 222 20.41 -6.29 -13.34
CA ASP A 222 21.24 -5.13 -13.66
C ASP A 222 22.71 -5.54 -13.93
N GLU A 223 23.39 -4.74 -14.74
CA GLU A 223 24.82 -4.87 -15.03
C GLU A 223 25.68 -4.35 -13.87
N GLU A 224 25.15 -3.44 -13.04
CA GLU A 224 25.87 -2.90 -11.88
C GLU A 224 26.04 -3.97 -10.76
N PRO A 225 27.27 -4.48 -10.53
CA PRO A 225 27.48 -5.65 -9.67
C PRO A 225 27.17 -5.37 -8.19
N GLU A 226 27.36 -4.14 -7.73
CA GLU A 226 27.10 -3.75 -6.35
C GLU A 226 25.60 -3.78 -6.03
N LEU A 227 24.78 -3.06 -6.82
CA LEU A 227 23.32 -3.05 -6.65
C LEU A 227 22.72 -4.44 -6.81
N LYS A 228 23.20 -5.20 -7.79
CA LYS A 228 22.81 -6.59 -8.02
C LYS A 228 23.06 -7.48 -6.82
N ASN A 229 24.24 -7.40 -6.20
CA ASN A 229 24.58 -8.21 -5.04
C ASN A 229 23.75 -7.82 -3.81
N LYS A 230 23.49 -6.52 -3.60
CA LYS A 230 22.62 -6.04 -2.51
C LYS A 230 21.18 -6.52 -2.69
N ALA A 231 20.61 -6.38 -3.89
CA ALA A 231 19.27 -6.87 -4.20
C ALA A 231 19.12 -8.38 -3.97
N LYS A 232 20.11 -9.19 -4.39
CA LYS A 232 20.12 -10.64 -4.11
C LYS A 232 20.10 -10.96 -2.62
N ARG A 233 20.88 -10.24 -1.82
CA ARG A 233 20.94 -10.45 -0.37
C ARG A 233 19.63 -10.08 0.31
N ILE A 234 19.02 -8.97 -0.09
CA ILE A 234 17.70 -8.55 0.44
C ILE A 234 16.63 -9.60 0.09
N LEU A 235 16.58 -10.05 -1.18
CA LEU A 235 15.65 -11.10 -1.60
C LEU A 235 15.85 -12.41 -0.83
N ALA A 236 17.10 -12.79 -0.55
CA ALA A 236 17.41 -13.97 0.24
C ALA A 236 16.89 -13.87 1.68
N LEU A 237 17.02 -12.70 2.32
CA LEU A 237 16.50 -12.44 3.67
C LEU A 237 14.96 -12.48 3.71
N ILE A 238 14.31 -11.84 2.73
CA ILE A 238 12.84 -11.86 2.64
C ILE A 238 12.35 -13.30 2.40
N ALA A 239 13.01 -14.05 1.52
CA ALA A 239 12.66 -15.44 1.23
C ALA A 239 12.91 -16.39 2.41
N SER A 240 13.94 -16.15 3.26
CA SER A 240 14.18 -16.96 4.45
C SER A 240 13.07 -16.84 5.49
N GLU A 241 12.36 -15.72 5.53
CA GLU A 241 11.15 -15.53 6.35
C GLU A 241 9.89 -16.16 5.72
N GLY A 242 10.04 -16.91 4.63
CA GLY A 242 8.91 -17.52 3.91
C GLY A 242 8.05 -16.52 3.14
N ILE A 243 8.48 -15.27 3.01
CA ILE A 243 7.79 -14.23 2.27
C ILE A 243 8.14 -14.39 0.79
N SER A 244 7.29 -15.08 0.05
CA SER A 244 7.37 -15.05 -1.41
C SER A 244 6.73 -13.77 -1.92
N SER A 245 7.17 -13.29 -3.09
CA SER A 245 6.40 -12.33 -3.88
C SER A 245 4.97 -12.84 -3.87
N PHE A 246 4.04 -12.07 -3.32
CA PHE A 246 2.61 -12.37 -3.37
C PHE A 246 2.32 -12.99 -4.75
N SER A 247 2.16 -14.32 -4.76
CA SER A 247 1.75 -15.08 -5.93
C SER A 247 0.24 -15.00 -6.10
N ASP A 248 -0.35 -13.95 -5.52
CA ASP A 248 -1.71 -13.52 -5.75
C ASP A 248 -1.98 -13.29 -7.23
N THR A 249 -0.97 -13.13 -8.10
CA THR A 249 -1.22 -13.09 -9.54
C THR A 249 -1.66 -14.45 -10.07
N LYS A 250 -0.99 -15.56 -9.74
CA LYS A 250 -1.40 -16.87 -10.27
C LYS A 250 -2.76 -17.32 -9.75
N GLU A 251 -3.03 -17.14 -8.46
CA GLU A 251 -4.32 -17.53 -7.87
C GLU A 251 -5.46 -16.61 -8.31
N LYS A 252 -5.22 -15.30 -8.44
CA LYS A 252 -6.22 -14.37 -8.99
C LYS A 252 -6.41 -14.57 -10.49
N ASP A 253 -5.37 -14.87 -11.26
CA ASP A 253 -5.46 -15.14 -12.70
C ASP A 253 -6.23 -16.43 -12.96
N GLU A 254 -6.02 -17.50 -12.18
CA GLU A 254 -6.83 -18.72 -12.24
C GLU A 254 -8.29 -18.46 -11.85
N LYS A 255 -8.53 -17.62 -10.83
CA LYS A 255 -9.87 -17.25 -10.40
C LYS A 255 -10.59 -16.37 -11.43
N ILE A 256 -9.86 -15.47 -12.09
CA ILE A 256 -10.37 -14.66 -13.21
C ILE A 256 -10.75 -15.57 -14.38
N HIS A 257 -9.87 -16.51 -14.76
CA HIS A 257 -10.16 -17.47 -15.84
C HIS A 257 -11.40 -18.33 -15.52
N GLN A 258 -11.55 -18.80 -14.27
CA GLN A 258 -12.73 -19.56 -13.85
C GLN A 258 -14.01 -18.72 -13.90
N LEU A 259 -13.96 -17.46 -13.47
CA LEU A 259 -15.10 -16.54 -13.52
C LEU A 259 -15.47 -16.15 -14.95
N GLU A 260 -14.48 -15.99 -15.83
CA GLU A 260 -14.71 -15.75 -17.27
C GLU A 260 -15.39 -16.94 -17.95
N GLU A 261 -14.95 -18.17 -17.65
CA GLU A 261 -15.60 -19.39 -18.13
C GLU A 261 -17.01 -19.58 -17.56
N GLU A 262 -17.24 -19.22 -16.29
CA GLU A 262 -18.57 -19.25 -15.68
C GLU A 262 -19.51 -18.20 -16.31
N ASN A 263 -19.06 -16.96 -16.50
CA ASN A 263 -19.84 -15.92 -17.16
C ASN A 263 -20.17 -16.30 -18.60
N LYS A 264 -19.21 -16.85 -19.36
CA LYS A 264 -19.45 -17.31 -20.72
C LYS A 264 -20.51 -18.41 -20.79
N ARG A 265 -20.53 -19.32 -19.81
CA ARG A 265 -21.59 -20.35 -19.71
C ARG A 265 -22.95 -19.74 -19.37
N LYS A 266 -23.00 -18.80 -18.43
CA LYS A 266 -24.24 -18.11 -18.04
C LYS A 266 -24.82 -17.29 -19.20
N ASP A 267 -23.99 -16.58 -19.96
CA ASP A 267 -24.43 -15.82 -21.14
C ASP A 267 -25.04 -16.75 -22.21
N GLN A 268 -24.44 -17.92 -22.44
CA GLN A 268 -25.01 -18.91 -23.35
C GLN A 268 -26.35 -19.48 -22.86
N GLU A 269 -26.51 -19.68 -21.55
CA GLU A 269 -27.78 -20.14 -20.98
C GLU A 269 -28.86 -19.04 -21.08
N LEU A 270 -28.48 -17.77 -20.89
CA LEU A 270 -29.36 -16.62 -21.04
C LEU A 270 -29.87 -16.48 -22.47
N ILE A 271 -28.98 -16.60 -23.47
CA ILE A 271 -29.36 -16.59 -24.89
C ILE A 271 -30.35 -17.72 -25.20
N ARG A 272 -30.11 -18.94 -24.71
CA ARG A 272 -31.04 -20.06 -24.93
C ARG A 272 -32.41 -19.82 -24.29
N LYS A 273 -32.45 -19.28 -23.07
CA LYS A 273 -33.72 -18.94 -22.40
C LYS A 273 -34.47 -17.82 -23.12
N ASP A 274 -33.77 -16.84 -23.65
CA ASP A 274 -34.38 -15.76 -24.43
C ASP A 274 -34.96 -16.28 -25.75
N GLU A 275 -34.27 -17.20 -26.43
CA GLU A 275 -34.79 -17.88 -27.63
C GLU A 275 -36.03 -18.73 -27.33
N GLU A 276 -36.03 -19.50 -26.24
CA GLU A 276 -37.19 -20.30 -25.81
C GLU A 276 -38.38 -19.41 -25.41
N ASN A 277 -38.12 -18.32 -24.67
CA ASN A 277 -39.15 -17.35 -24.32
C ASN A 277 -39.73 -16.65 -25.54
N SER A 278 -38.90 -16.32 -26.54
CA SER A 278 -39.37 -15.73 -27.79
C SER A 278 -40.31 -16.68 -28.53
N LYS A 279 -39.96 -17.96 -28.64
CA LYS A 279 -40.81 -18.99 -29.27
C LYS A 279 -42.12 -19.18 -28.51
N MET A 280 -42.08 -19.28 -27.19
CA MET A 280 -43.30 -19.39 -26.38
C MET A 280 -44.21 -18.18 -26.54
N LYS A 281 -43.64 -16.98 -26.65
CA LYS A 281 -44.42 -15.74 -26.86
C LYS A 281 -45.09 -15.71 -28.23
N GLU A 282 -44.41 -16.20 -29.26
CA GLU A 282 -45.01 -16.36 -30.60
C GLU A 282 -46.16 -17.38 -30.60
N GLU A 283 -45.98 -18.54 -29.97
CA GLU A 283 -47.04 -19.55 -29.84
C GLU A 283 -48.25 -19.02 -29.06
N LEU A 284 -48.01 -18.24 -28.00
CA LEU A 284 -49.08 -17.62 -27.21
C LEU A 284 -49.89 -16.63 -28.06
N ASN A 285 -49.21 -15.77 -28.82
CA ASN A 285 -49.85 -14.82 -29.72
C ASN A 285 -50.69 -15.51 -30.81
N GLN A 286 -50.20 -16.62 -31.38
CA GLN A 286 -50.96 -17.39 -32.37
C GLN A 286 -52.24 -17.98 -31.77
N LYS A 287 -52.16 -18.54 -30.55
CA LYS A 287 -53.34 -19.08 -29.85
C LYS A 287 -54.34 -17.98 -29.49
N ASP A 288 -53.88 -16.79 -29.13
CA ASP A 288 -54.75 -15.65 -28.84
C ASP A 288 -55.49 -15.16 -30.09
N GLU A 289 -54.82 -15.13 -31.25
CA GLU A 289 -55.48 -14.82 -32.54
C GLU A 289 -56.51 -15.87 -32.93
N GLU A 290 -56.19 -17.15 -32.77
CA GLU A 290 -57.11 -18.25 -33.08
C GLU A 290 -58.34 -18.23 -32.16
N ASN A 291 -58.13 -18.03 -30.86
CA ASN A 291 -59.22 -17.87 -29.88
C ASN A 291 -60.10 -16.64 -30.18
N LYS A 292 -59.52 -15.56 -30.70
CA LYS A 292 -60.29 -14.38 -31.10
C LYS A 292 -61.18 -14.68 -32.30
N LYS A 293 -60.64 -15.34 -33.34
CA LYS A 293 -61.44 -15.78 -34.51
C LYS A 293 -62.59 -16.70 -34.10
N LEU A 294 -62.32 -17.68 -33.24
CA LEU A 294 -63.35 -18.60 -32.73
C LEU A 294 -64.44 -17.89 -31.91
N LYS A 295 -64.09 -16.82 -31.19
CA LYS A 295 -65.09 -15.99 -30.47
C LYS A 295 -65.96 -15.19 -31.44
N ASP A 296 -65.35 -14.61 -32.47
CA ASP A 296 -66.07 -13.84 -33.49
C ASP A 296 -67.03 -14.73 -34.28
N GLU A 297 -66.61 -15.95 -34.68
CA GLU A 297 -67.45 -16.94 -35.35
C GLU A 297 -68.63 -17.40 -34.47
N ASN A 298 -68.37 -17.71 -33.19
CA ASN A 298 -69.43 -18.07 -32.25
C ASN A 298 -70.44 -16.94 -32.01
N GLN A 299 -70.00 -15.69 -32.01
CA GLN A 299 -70.91 -14.54 -31.93
C GLN A 299 -71.75 -14.39 -33.20
N GLU A 300 -71.16 -14.61 -34.37
CA GLU A 300 -71.87 -14.54 -35.65
C GLU A 300 -72.93 -15.66 -35.77
N GLU A 301 -72.60 -16.89 -35.36
CA GLU A 301 -73.56 -17.99 -35.30
C GLU A 301 -74.70 -17.71 -34.32
N ASN A 302 -74.40 -17.18 -33.12
CA ASN A 302 -75.44 -16.78 -32.17
C ASN A 302 -76.34 -15.66 -32.71
N MET A 303 -75.78 -14.72 -33.50
CA MET A 303 -76.58 -13.71 -34.20
C MET A 303 -77.45 -14.33 -35.31
N LYS A 304 -76.96 -15.30 -36.07
CA LYS A 304 -77.78 -16.02 -37.07
C LYS A 304 -78.92 -16.80 -36.42
N TYR A 305 -78.65 -17.47 -35.29
CA TYR A 305 -79.65 -18.24 -34.56
C TYR A 305 -80.76 -17.35 -33.95
N SER A 306 -80.39 -16.19 -33.40
CA SER A 306 -81.36 -15.22 -32.89
C SER A 306 -82.22 -14.60 -34.01
N HIS A 307 -81.63 -14.27 -35.17
CA HIS A 307 -82.39 -13.79 -36.33
C HIS A 307 -83.35 -14.84 -36.91
N SER A 308 -82.93 -16.12 -36.93
CA SER A 308 -83.77 -17.26 -37.29
C SER A 308 -84.99 -17.38 -36.36
N ASN A 309 -84.75 -17.36 -35.04
CA ASN A 309 -85.82 -17.43 -34.04
C ASN A 309 -86.78 -16.22 -34.09
N ILE A 310 -86.30 -15.02 -34.41
CA ILE A 310 -87.17 -13.85 -34.60
C ILE A 310 -88.05 -14.01 -35.85
N ARG A 311 -87.53 -14.59 -36.95
CA ARG A 311 -88.31 -14.85 -38.17
C ARG A 311 -89.39 -15.92 -37.95
N THR A 312 -89.08 -17.02 -37.27
CA THR A 312 -90.08 -18.05 -36.93
C THR A 312 -91.13 -17.53 -35.94
N SER A 313 -90.75 -16.68 -34.99
CA SER A 313 -91.70 -16.02 -34.08
C SER A 313 -92.59 -14.98 -34.79
N ARG A 314 -92.11 -14.32 -35.86
CA ARG A 314 -92.94 -13.45 -36.70
C ARG A 314 -93.85 -14.23 -37.65
N CYS A 315 -93.41 -15.36 -38.22
CA CYS A 315 -94.26 -16.22 -39.05
C CYS A 315 -95.39 -16.88 -38.24
N SER A 316 -95.14 -17.31 -37.00
CA SER A 316 -96.19 -17.85 -36.13
C SER A 316 -97.23 -16.80 -35.73
N LYS A 317 -96.81 -15.54 -35.50
CA LYS A 317 -97.75 -14.42 -35.29
C LYS A 317 -98.55 -14.05 -36.54
N LEU A 318 -97.98 -14.19 -37.75
CA LEU A 318 -98.73 -13.99 -39.00
C LEU A 318 -99.76 -15.10 -39.24
N PHE A 319 -99.43 -16.35 -38.90
CA PHE A 319 -100.36 -17.48 -38.99
C PHE A 319 -101.54 -17.37 -38.01
N SER A 320 -101.33 -16.82 -36.80
CA SER A 320 -102.43 -16.52 -35.89
C SER A 320 -103.34 -15.37 -36.38
N PHE A 321 -102.87 -14.51 -37.28
CA PHE A 321 -103.68 -13.40 -37.82
C PHE A 321 -104.53 -13.83 -39.03
N ILE A 322 -104.08 -14.81 -39.82
CA ILE A 322 -104.82 -15.31 -41.00
C ILE A 322 -105.87 -16.37 -40.60
N GLY A 323 -105.70 -17.08 -39.47
CA GLY A 323 -106.65 -18.08 -38.99
C GLY A 323 -107.93 -17.55 -38.32
N THR A 324 -108.18 -16.22 -38.32
CA THR A 324 -109.30 -15.63 -37.58
C THR A 324 -110.27 -14.81 -38.44
N ASN A 325 -110.20 -14.86 -39.78
CA ASN A 325 -111.24 -14.26 -40.61
C ASN A 325 -111.48 -15.07 -41.89
N CYS A 326 -112.64 -15.74 -41.87
CA CYS A 326 -113.47 -16.17 -43.00
C CYS A 326 -112.98 -17.31 -43.89
#